data_AF-A0A497T3G4-F1
#
_entry.id   AF-A0A497T3G4-F1
#
_cell.length_a   1.000
_cell.length_b   1.000
_cell.length_c   1.000
_cell.angle_alpha   90.00
_cell.angle_beta   90.00
_cell.angle_gamma   90.00
#
_symmetry.space_group_name_H-M   'P 1'
#
loop_
_entity.id
_entity.type
_entity.pdbx_description
1 polymer ?
#
loop_
_entity_poly.entity_id
_entity_poly.type
_entity_poly.pdbx_seq_one_letter_code
_entity_poly.pdbx_strand_id
1 'polypeptide(L)'
;MAIQEILCTLFKLGASCYSMPIDKLLIEYLLVPSVILILFLYFAVGFVLRGFNSKLKGLLSIVMYIVVVYSGLYSVFAPFAYSYLFLMIILLMAGFFVERLVSREWASAGFKGAGKLYKKLKEKIPSEKDLRKLIALYNTIENEIVELTKKASSASDDEKKRYERLLIEAEEREKEVRWNIINAATDLKEKKGLSKDLEDEIKKIGIKI
;
A
#
# COMPACT_ATOMS: atom_id res chain seq x y z
N MET A 1 41.88 10.02 -22.00
CA MET A 1 41.48 8.62 -21.79
C MET A 1 41.28 8.29 -20.30
N ALA A 2 42.24 8.58 -19.41
CA ALA A 2 42.12 8.27 -17.97
C ALA A 2 40.83 8.78 -17.28
N ILE A 3 40.37 10.01 -17.58
CA ILE A 3 39.14 10.57 -16.98
C ILE A 3 37.89 9.79 -17.42
N GLN A 4 37.86 9.31 -18.66
CA GLN A 4 36.73 8.56 -19.21
C GLN A 4 36.65 7.16 -18.59
N GLU A 5 37.80 6.49 -18.39
CA GLU A 5 37.88 5.22 -17.66
C GLU A 5 37.36 5.33 -16.22
N ILE A 6 37.75 6.40 -15.50
CA ILE A 6 37.27 6.65 -14.14
C ILE A 6 35.74 6.81 -14.13
N LEU A 7 35.18 7.60 -15.05
CA LEU A 7 33.74 7.83 -15.14
C LEU A 7 32.97 6.55 -15.50
N CYS A 8 33.43 5.80 -16.51
CA CYS A 8 32.78 4.56 -16.92
C CYS A 8 32.80 3.51 -15.79
N THR A 9 33.90 3.42 -15.04
CA THR A 9 34.05 2.50 -13.91
C THR A 9 33.20 2.92 -12.71
N LEU A 10 33.20 4.21 -12.35
CA LEU A 10 32.50 4.73 -11.19
C LEU A 10 30.97 4.62 -11.33
N PHE A 11 30.45 4.86 -12.54
CA PHE A 11 29.02 4.76 -12.82
C PHE A 11 28.60 3.41 -13.39
N LYS A 12 29.54 2.45 -13.53
CA LYS A 12 29.33 1.12 -14.11
C LYS A 12 28.58 1.16 -15.46
N LEU A 13 28.84 2.20 -16.25
CA LEU A 13 28.31 2.34 -17.60
C LEU A 13 29.08 1.34 -18.45
N GLY A 14 28.38 0.35 -19.03
CA GLY A 14 28.99 -0.82 -19.69
C GLY A 14 29.93 -0.49 -20.86
N ALA A 15 30.32 -1.50 -21.64
CA ALA A 15 31.37 -1.40 -22.67
C ALA A 15 31.16 -0.29 -23.73
N SER A 16 29.91 0.18 -23.93
CA SER A 16 29.56 1.28 -24.83
C SER A 16 30.00 2.66 -24.34
N CYS A 17 30.46 2.80 -23.10
CA CYS A 17 30.92 4.06 -22.51
C CYS A 17 32.28 4.54 -23.09
N TYR A 18 33.11 3.60 -23.55
CA TYR A 18 34.46 3.89 -24.06
C TYR A 18 34.48 4.46 -25.49
N SER A 19 33.42 4.26 -26.26
CA SER A 19 33.34 4.69 -27.66
C SER A 19 32.62 6.03 -27.87
N MET A 20 32.05 6.63 -26.82
CA MET A 20 31.35 7.91 -26.91
C MET A 20 32.29 9.10 -26.66
N PRO A 21 32.08 10.23 -27.36
CA PRO A 21 32.79 11.47 -27.06
C PRO A 21 32.47 11.95 -25.64
N ILE A 22 33.50 12.44 -24.94
CA ILE A 22 33.44 12.82 -23.52
C ILE A 22 32.33 13.84 -23.24
N ASP A 23 32.12 14.80 -24.13
CA ASP A 23 31.10 15.85 -23.97
C ASP A 23 29.69 15.27 -23.95
N LYS A 24 29.43 14.31 -24.84
CA LYS A 24 28.14 13.61 -24.93
C LYS A 24 27.93 12.70 -23.73
N LEU A 25 28.98 12.00 -23.28
CA LEU A 25 28.93 11.15 -22.10
C LEU A 25 28.62 11.97 -20.83
N LEU A 26 29.31 13.09 -20.63
CA LEU A 26 29.11 13.95 -19.45
C LEU A 26 27.71 14.55 -19.43
N ILE A 27 27.23 15.07 -20.55
CA ILE A 27 25.97 15.80 -20.56
C ILE A 27 24.79 14.83 -20.56
N GLU A 28 24.75 13.89 -21.52
CA GLU A 28 23.56 13.06 -21.77
C GLU A 28 23.46 11.87 -20.80
N TYR A 29 24.60 11.31 -20.37
CA TYR A 29 24.62 10.09 -19.56
C TYR A 29 25.01 10.32 -18.11
N LEU A 30 25.59 11.48 -17.77
CA LEU A 30 25.97 11.82 -16.42
C LEU A 30 25.10 12.93 -15.84
N LEU A 31 25.13 14.13 -16.43
CA LEU A 31 24.51 15.32 -15.87
C LEU A 31 23.00 15.18 -15.85
N VAL A 32 22.40 14.93 -17.02
CA VAL A 32 20.94 14.88 -17.17
C VAL A 32 20.30 13.77 -16.33
N PRO A 33 20.76 12.51 -16.38
CA PRO A 33 20.17 11.45 -15.56
C PRO A 33 20.39 11.66 -14.07
N SER A 34 21.53 12.23 -13.67
CA SER A 34 21.78 12.52 -12.24
C SER A 34 20.85 13.59 -11.71
N VAL A 35 20.62 14.68 -12.45
CA VAL A 35 19.68 15.73 -12.05
C VAL A 35 18.27 15.17 -11.94
N ILE A 36 17.82 14.40 -12.93
CA ILE A 36 16.50 13.75 -12.92
C ILE A 36 16.38 12.81 -11.71
N LEU A 37 17.41 11.99 -11.45
CA LEU A 37 17.42 11.05 -10.34
C LEU A 37 17.36 11.77 -8.99
N ILE A 38 18.14 12.84 -8.80
CA ILE A 38 18.15 13.63 -7.57
C ILE A 38 16.78 14.26 -7.32
N LEU A 39 16.18 14.86 -8.36
CA LEU A 39 14.83 15.42 -8.24
C LEU A 39 13.80 14.35 -7.92
N PHE A 40 13.86 13.19 -8.59
CA PHE A 40 12.97 12.07 -8.33
C PHE A 40 13.09 11.57 -6.89
N LEU A 41 14.31 11.38 -6.39
CA LEU A 41 14.58 10.98 -5.01
C LEU A 41 14.12 12.04 -4.02
N TYR A 42 14.30 13.32 -4.35
CA TYR A 42 13.82 14.43 -3.52
C TYR A 42 12.30 14.39 -3.37
N PHE A 43 11.55 14.20 -4.46
CA PHE A 43 10.10 14.05 -4.40
C PHE A 43 9.66 12.76 -3.68
N ALA A 44 10.34 11.64 -3.94
CA ALA A 44 10.04 10.37 -3.28
C ALA A 44 10.25 10.46 -1.75
N VAL A 45 11.37 11.01 -1.31
CA VAL A 45 11.65 11.29 0.11
C VAL A 45 10.66 12.31 0.66
N GLY A 46 10.32 13.33 -0.13
CA GLY A 46 9.35 14.36 0.24
C GLY A 46 7.95 13.82 0.50
N PHE A 47 7.56 12.77 -0.23
CA PHE A 47 6.32 12.02 -0.04
C PHE A 47 6.35 11.17 1.23
N VAL A 48 7.45 10.43 1.47
CA VAL A 48 7.60 9.56 2.65
C VAL A 48 7.72 10.38 3.94
N LEU A 49 8.52 11.44 3.94
CA LEU A 49 8.80 12.29 5.11
C LEU A 49 7.98 13.59 5.08
N ARG A 50 6.67 13.46 4.83
CA ARG A 50 5.78 14.62 4.75
C ARG A 50 5.66 15.32 6.11
N GLY A 51 5.96 16.63 6.16
CA GLY A 51 5.93 17.42 7.40
C GLY A 51 7.27 17.59 8.11
N PHE A 52 8.32 16.88 7.67
CA PHE A 52 9.68 17.06 8.18
C PHE A 52 10.39 18.25 7.51
N ASN A 53 11.41 18.77 8.19
CA ASN A 53 12.20 19.91 7.73
C ASN A 53 12.83 19.65 6.36
N SER A 54 12.70 20.61 5.43
CA SER A 54 13.21 20.51 4.06
C SER A 54 14.70 20.20 3.99
N LYS A 55 15.48 20.62 5.00
CA LYS A 55 16.92 20.28 5.12
C LYS A 55 17.15 18.77 5.28
N LEU A 56 16.32 18.09 6.08
CA LEU A 56 16.44 16.66 6.32
C LEU A 56 16.03 15.86 5.07
N LYS A 57 15.00 16.31 4.36
CA LYS A 57 14.59 15.73 3.06
C LYS A 57 15.73 15.80 2.04
N GLY A 58 16.35 16.97 1.92
CA GLY A 58 17.50 17.18 1.03
C GLY A 58 18.65 16.24 1.37
N LEU A 59 19.04 16.20 2.65
CA LEU A 59 20.11 15.34 3.14
C LEU A 59 19.83 13.86 2.82
N LEU A 60 18.64 13.36 3.14
CA LEU A 60 18.28 11.97 2.88
C LEU A 60 18.21 11.64 1.38
N SER A 61 17.75 12.57 0.54
CA SER A 61 17.74 12.38 -0.91
C SER A 61 19.15 12.23 -1.49
N ILE A 62 20.11 13.01 -0.97
CA ILE A 62 21.52 12.93 -1.40
C ILE A 62 22.14 11.61 -0.94
N VAL A 63 21.88 11.20 0.31
CA VAL A 63 22.35 9.90 0.82
C VAL A 63 21.78 8.75 -0.02
N MET A 64 20.49 8.79 -0.34
CA MET A 64 19.86 7.79 -1.23
C MET A 64 20.47 7.81 -2.63
N TYR A 65 20.75 8.99 -3.19
CA TYR A 65 21.41 9.11 -4.49
C TYR A 65 22.78 8.43 -4.48
N ILE A 66 23.59 8.67 -3.45
CA ILE A 66 24.90 8.01 -3.29
C ILE A 66 24.72 6.49 -3.25
N VAL A 67 23.77 5.98 -2.46
CA VAL A 67 23.50 4.53 -2.38
C VAL A 67 23.10 3.95 -3.75
N VAL A 68 22.26 4.65 -4.52
CA VAL A 68 21.85 4.23 -5.88
C VAL A 68 23.04 4.20 -6.85
N VAL A 69 23.94 5.18 -6.78
CA VAL A 69 25.17 5.20 -7.60
C VAL A 69 26.09 4.04 -7.22
N TYR A 70 26.42 3.89 -5.93
CA TYR A 70 27.35 2.85 -5.46
C TYR A 70 26.84 1.42 -5.64
N SER A 71 25.54 1.20 -5.49
CA SER A 71 24.92 -0.11 -5.76
C SER A 71 25.00 -0.50 -7.24
N GLY A 72 25.26 0.46 -8.14
CA GLY A 72 25.29 0.24 -9.58
C GLY A 72 23.92 0.31 -10.24
N LEU A 73 22.85 0.63 -9.50
CA LEU A 73 21.52 0.85 -10.09
C LEU A 73 21.49 2.05 -11.04
N TYR A 74 22.44 2.99 -10.88
CA TYR A 74 22.61 4.11 -11.78
C TYR A 74 22.82 3.69 -13.25
N SER A 75 23.56 2.60 -13.51
CA SER A 75 23.83 2.16 -14.88
C SER A 75 22.58 1.66 -15.60
N VAL A 76 21.56 1.21 -14.86
CA VAL A 76 20.24 0.84 -15.37
C VAL A 76 19.36 2.08 -15.51
N PHE A 77 19.42 2.99 -14.53
CA PHE A 77 18.61 4.20 -14.53
C PHE A 77 19.01 5.20 -15.62
N ALA A 78 20.32 5.40 -15.85
CA ALA A 78 20.81 6.37 -16.82
C ALA A 78 20.26 6.19 -18.24
N PRO A 79 20.36 5.00 -18.88
CA PRO A 79 19.80 4.79 -20.22
C PRO A 79 18.27 4.86 -20.22
N PHE A 80 17.61 4.46 -19.13
CA PHE A 80 16.16 4.56 -18.99
C PHE A 80 15.70 6.03 -18.93
N ALA A 81 16.34 6.84 -18.08
CA ALA A 81 16.06 8.26 -17.94
C ALA A 81 16.33 9.03 -19.23
N TYR A 82 17.37 8.64 -19.99
CA TYR A 82 17.64 9.21 -21.30
C TYR A 82 16.57 8.83 -22.33
N SER A 83 16.22 7.53 -22.41
CA SER A 83 15.23 7.02 -23.39
C SER A 83 13.82 7.59 -23.15
N TYR A 84 13.48 7.87 -21.89
CA TYR A 84 12.16 8.36 -21.48
C TYR A 84 12.21 9.77 -20.88
N LEU A 85 13.18 10.58 -21.30
CA LEU A 85 13.44 11.91 -20.74
C LEU A 85 12.19 12.80 -20.74
N PHE A 86 11.44 12.81 -21.83
CA PHE A 86 10.21 13.60 -21.93
C PHE A 86 9.15 13.15 -20.92
N LEU A 87 8.94 11.85 -20.75
CA LEU A 87 8.02 11.30 -19.74
C LEU A 87 8.48 11.62 -18.33
N MET A 88 9.79 11.53 -18.06
CA MET A 88 10.37 11.88 -16.76
C MET A 88 10.16 13.36 -16.42
N ILE A 89 10.31 14.26 -17.39
CA ILE A 89 10.03 15.68 -17.19
C ILE A 89 8.55 15.90 -16.87
N ILE A 90 7.64 15.28 -17.63
CA ILE A 90 6.20 15.37 -17.34
C ILE A 90 5.90 14.84 -15.94
N LEU A 91 6.50 13.72 -15.55
CA LEU A 91 6.29 13.11 -14.24
C LEU A 91 6.86 13.96 -13.10
N LEU A 92 8.04 14.55 -13.26
CA LEU A 92 8.63 15.50 -12.30
C LEU A 92 7.78 16.76 -12.19
N MET A 93 7.27 17.28 -13.30
CA MET A 93 6.39 18.44 -13.31
C MET A 93 5.07 18.12 -12.61
N ALA A 94 4.47 16.96 -12.89
CA ALA A 94 3.29 16.46 -12.18
C ALA A 94 3.58 16.28 -10.68
N GLY A 95 4.73 15.69 -10.32
CA GLY A 95 5.18 15.52 -8.94
C GLY A 95 5.33 16.84 -8.20
N PHE A 96 5.90 17.86 -8.85
CA PHE A 96 5.98 19.22 -8.32
C PHE A 96 4.59 19.82 -8.08
N PHE A 97 3.67 19.71 -9.04
CA PHE A 97 2.30 20.18 -8.86
C PHE A 97 1.58 19.41 -7.74
N VAL A 98 1.76 18.10 -7.64
CA VAL A 98 1.20 17.29 -6.56
C VAL A 98 1.78 17.73 -5.21
N GLU A 99 3.09 17.89 -5.06
CA GLU A 99 3.66 18.37 -3.80
C GLU A 99 3.16 19.78 -3.46
N ARG A 100 3.11 20.70 -4.44
CA ARG A 100 2.72 22.09 -4.24
C ARG A 100 1.24 22.29 -3.97
N LEU A 101 0.36 21.61 -4.72
CA LEU A 101 -1.09 21.72 -4.60
C LEU A 101 -1.63 20.89 -3.43
N VAL A 102 -1.01 19.74 -3.13
CA VAL A 102 -1.45 18.88 -2.02
C VAL A 102 -0.92 19.38 -0.67
N SER A 103 0.08 20.26 -0.62
CA SER A 103 0.74 20.68 0.63
C SER A 103 -0.04 21.60 1.58
N ARG A 104 -1.14 22.27 1.22
CA ARG A 104 -1.84 23.16 2.20
C ARG A 104 -3.36 23.02 2.31
N GLU A 105 -4.08 22.72 1.25
CA GLU A 105 -5.56 22.62 1.32
C GLU A 105 -6.06 21.20 1.05
N TRP A 106 -5.38 20.48 0.15
CA TRP A 106 -5.77 19.13 -0.25
C TRP A 106 -5.18 18.01 0.60
N ALA A 107 -4.26 18.27 1.54
CA ALA A 107 -3.98 17.29 2.59
C ALA A 107 -5.21 17.09 3.50
N SER A 108 -6.02 18.14 3.71
CA SER A 108 -7.31 18.03 4.41
C SER A 108 -8.43 17.59 3.46
N ALA A 109 -8.44 18.05 2.20
CA ALA A 109 -9.51 17.73 1.24
C ALA A 109 -9.34 16.37 0.54
N GLY A 110 -8.12 15.86 0.37
CA GLY A 110 -7.80 14.55 -0.21
C GLY A 110 -8.02 13.40 0.78
N PHE A 111 -7.72 13.61 2.06
CA PHE A 111 -8.20 12.71 3.13
C PHE A 111 -9.71 12.82 3.36
N LYS A 112 -10.33 14.00 3.16
CA LYS A 112 -11.79 14.12 3.12
C LYS A 112 -12.42 13.60 1.82
N GLY A 113 -11.67 13.48 0.73
CA GLY A 113 -12.13 13.04 -0.60
C GLY A 113 -12.05 11.54 -0.75
N ALA A 114 -10.91 10.94 -0.38
CA ALA A 114 -10.78 9.52 -0.15
C ALA A 114 -11.71 9.09 1.00
N GLY A 115 -11.78 9.87 2.08
CA GLY A 115 -12.75 9.69 3.16
C GLY A 115 -14.21 9.95 2.76
N LYS A 116 -14.50 10.64 1.65
CA LYS A 116 -15.86 10.82 1.09
C LYS A 116 -16.23 9.70 0.13
N LEU A 117 -15.28 9.11 -0.60
CA LEU A 117 -15.52 7.86 -1.33
C LEU A 117 -15.62 6.66 -0.36
N TYR A 118 -14.75 6.61 0.66
CA TYR A 118 -14.88 5.66 1.76
C TYR A 118 -16.15 5.94 2.58
N LYS A 119 -16.51 7.20 2.87
CA LYS A 119 -17.81 7.51 3.49
C LYS A 119 -18.96 7.15 2.58
N LYS A 120 -18.93 7.39 1.27
CA LYS A 120 -20.06 6.99 0.40
C LYS A 120 -20.23 5.47 0.31
N LEU A 121 -19.15 4.70 0.46
CA LEU A 121 -19.23 3.23 0.63
C LEU A 121 -19.60 2.82 2.07
N LYS A 122 -19.23 3.60 3.10
CA LYS A 122 -19.55 3.41 4.53
C LYS A 122 -20.80 4.16 5.01
N GLU A 123 -21.53 4.85 4.12
CA GLU A 123 -22.72 5.68 4.38
C GLU A 123 -24.01 4.88 4.31
N LYS A 124 -23.93 3.58 4.01
CA LYS A 124 -24.80 2.65 4.72
C LYS A 124 -24.22 2.48 6.11
N ILE A 125 -24.57 3.38 7.02
CA ILE A 125 -24.56 3.05 8.44
C ILE A 125 -25.32 1.73 8.53
N PRO A 126 -24.69 0.61 8.92
CA PRO A 126 -25.37 -0.67 8.97
C PRO A 126 -26.58 -0.48 9.88
N SER A 127 -27.77 -0.76 9.38
CA SER A 127 -28.96 -0.69 10.23
C SER A 127 -28.87 -1.80 11.28
N GLU A 128 -29.56 -1.67 12.41
CA GLU A 128 -29.67 -2.80 13.35
C GLU A 128 -30.20 -4.07 12.65
N LYS A 129 -31.03 -3.91 11.61
CA LYS A 129 -31.50 -5.00 10.75
C LYS A 129 -30.36 -5.68 9.99
N ASP A 130 -29.36 -4.95 9.51
CA ASP A 130 -28.20 -5.52 8.84
C ASP A 130 -27.29 -6.25 9.83
N LEU A 131 -27.17 -5.74 11.07
CA LEU A 131 -26.43 -6.42 12.12
C LEU A 131 -27.13 -7.73 12.54
N ARG A 132 -28.45 -7.73 12.67
CA ARG A 132 -29.23 -8.97 12.93
C ARG A 132 -29.06 -10.00 11.81
N LYS A 133 -28.97 -9.57 10.55
CA LYS A 133 -28.66 -10.49 9.43
C LYS A 133 -27.26 -11.08 9.55
N LEU A 134 -26.27 -10.28 9.93
CA LEU A 134 -24.90 -10.76 10.15
C LEU A 134 -24.84 -11.76 11.32
N ILE A 135 -25.55 -11.50 12.42
CA ILE A 135 -25.64 -12.42 13.56
C ILE A 135 -26.33 -13.73 13.14
N ALA A 136 -27.41 -13.67 12.35
CA ALA A 136 -28.05 -14.88 11.82
C ALA A 136 -27.12 -15.68 10.90
N LEU A 137 -26.35 -15.00 10.05
CA LEU A 137 -25.33 -15.64 9.20
C LEU A 137 -24.24 -16.30 10.04
N TYR A 138 -23.75 -15.63 11.08
CA TYR A 138 -22.77 -16.17 12.02
C TYR A 138 -23.28 -17.47 12.66
N ASN A 139 -24.49 -17.47 13.22
CA ASN A 139 -25.09 -18.67 13.81
C ASN A 139 -25.26 -19.82 12.78
N THR A 140 -25.50 -19.49 11.51
CA THR A 140 -25.61 -20.49 10.44
C THR A 140 -24.26 -21.15 10.17
N ILE A 141 -23.19 -20.36 10.07
CA ILE A 141 -21.82 -20.86 9.86
C ILE A 141 -21.35 -21.65 11.09
N GLU A 142 -21.66 -21.20 12.30
CA GLU A 142 -21.30 -21.91 13.54
C GLU A 142 -21.96 -23.30 13.59
N ASN A 143 -23.24 -23.40 13.23
CA ASN A 143 -23.92 -24.68 13.11
C ASN A 143 -23.30 -25.58 12.02
N GLU A 144 -22.89 -25.00 10.88
CA GLU A 144 -22.18 -25.71 9.81
C GLU A 144 -20.84 -26.27 10.31
N ILE A 145 -20.06 -25.50 11.06
CA ILE A 145 -18.80 -25.95 11.68
C ILE A 145 -19.07 -27.11 12.64
N VAL A 146 -20.09 -27.02 13.49
CA VAL A 146 -20.47 -28.10 14.42
C VAL A 146 -20.86 -29.37 13.67
N GLU A 147 -21.64 -29.26 12.59
CA GLU A 147 -22.00 -30.40 11.75
C GLU A 147 -20.80 -31.01 11.02
N LEU A 148 -19.93 -30.18 10.44
CA LEU A 148 -18.72 -30.61 9.75
C LEU A 148 -17.77 -31.30 10.72
N THR A 149 -17.65 -30.80 11.95
CA THR A 149 -16.83 -31.41 13.01
C THR A 149 -17.39 -32.78 13.40
N LYS A 150 -18.71 -32.90 13.57
CA LYS A 150 -19.37 -34.20 13.85
C LYS A 150 -19.13 -35.18 12.69
N LYS A 151 -19.35 -34.75 11.45
CA LYS A 151 -19.12 -35.58 10.25
C LYS A 151 -17.65 -35.99 10.12
N ALA A 152 -16.71 -35.09 10.38
CA ALA A 152 -15.28 -35.39 10.38
C ALA A 152 -14.89 -36.42 11.45
N SER A 153 -15.53 -36.37 12.63
CA SER A 153 -15.25 -37.31 13.73
C SER A 153 -15.77 -38.73 13.48
N SER A 154 -16.78 -38.89 12.62
CA SER A 154 -17.38 -40.19 12.26
C SER A 154 -16.98 -40.70 10.87
N ALA A 155 -16.14 -39.96 10.14
CA ALA A 155 -15.78 -40.27 8.76
C ALA A 155 -14.61 -41.25 8.66
N SER A 156 -14.52 -41.93 7.51
CA SER A 156 -13.35 -42.72 7.11
C SER A 156 -12.12 -41.82 6.87
N ASP A 157 -10.90 -42.37 6.90
CA ASP A 157 -9.65 -41.60 6.76
C ASP A 157 -9.57 -40.74 5.47
N ASP A 158 -10.14 -41.24 4.36
CA ASP A 158 -10.17 -40.51 3.08
C ASP A 158 -11.21 -39.37 3.06
N GLU A 159 -12.35 -39.57 3.72
CA GLU A 159 -13.41 -38.55 3.85
C GLU A 159 -13.05 -37.48 4.89
N LYS A 160 -12.30 -37.86 5.92
CA LYS A 160 -11.84 -36.95 6.97
C LYS A 160 -11.04 -35.77 6.40
N LYS A 161 -10.11 -36.02 5.47
CA LYS A 161 -9.35 -34.97 4.77
C LYS A 161 -10.22 -34.02 3.95
N ARG A 162 -11.39 -34.48 3.47
CA ARG A 162 -12.36 -33.63 2.77
C ARG A 162 -13.11 -32.73 3.75
N TYR A 163 -13.54 -33.28 4.89
CA TYR A 163 -14.22 -32.50 5.93
C TYR A 163 -13.28 -31.50 6.61
N GLU A 164 -12.01 -31.84 6.82
CA GLU A 164 -11.01 -30.91 7.36
C GLU A 164 -10.82 -29.68 6.45
N ARG A 165 -10.80 -29.86 5.12
CA ARG A 165 -10.74 -28.71 4.19
C ARG A 165 -11.97 -27.82 4.26
N LEU A 166 -13.16 -28.41 4.31
CA LEU A 166 -14.42 -27.67 4.46
C LEU A 166 -14.50 -26.94 5.81
N LEU A 167 -13.93 -27.52 6.86
CA LEU A 167 -13.88 -26.95 8.19
C LEU A 167 -12.97 -25.71 8.21
N ILE A 168 -11.80 -25.78 7.58
CA ILE A 168 -10.90 -24.61 7.42
C ILE A 168 -11.62 -23.48 6.68
N GLU A 169 -12.32 -23.78 5.58
CA GLU A 169 -13.07 -22.78 4.82
C GLU A 169 -14.24 -22.19 5.63
N ALA A 170 -14.94 -23.01 6.43
CA ALA A 170 -15.99 -22.53 7.32
C ALA A 170 -15.44 -21.64 8.45
N GLU A 171 -14.30 -21.97 9.04
CA GLU A 171 -13.62 -21.16 10.05
C GLU A 171 -13.10 -19.81 9.49
N GLU A 172 -12.61 -19.78 8.25
CA GLU A 172 -12.22 -18.53 7.59
C GLU A 172 -13.43 -17.62 7.37
N ARG A 173 -14.56 -18.18 6.91
CA ARG A 173 -15.83 -17.45 6.76
C ARG A 173 -16.36 -16.95 8.11
N GLU A 174 -16.26 -17.75 9.18
CA GLU A 174 -16.64 -17.36 10.54
C GLU A 174 -15.86 -16.14 11.02
N LYS A 175 -14.52 -16.16 10.85
CA LYS A 175 -13.65 -15.02 11.20
C LYS A 175 -14.01 -13.75 10.44
N GLU A 176 -14.30 -13.85 9.15
CA GLU A 176 -14.71 -12.71 8.32
C GLU A 176 -16.04 -12.12 8.78
N VAL A 177 -17.06 -12.96 9.01
CA VAL A 177 -18.37 -12.51 9.48
C VAL A 177 -18.26 -11.90 10.89
N ARG A 178 -17.47 -12.50 11.78
CA ARG A 178 -17.21 -11.98 13.12
C ARG A 178 -16.56 -10.60 13.09
N TRP A 179 -15.58 -10.39 12.22
CA TRP A 179 -14.93 -9.09 12.03
C TRP A 179 -15.93 -8.03 11.51
N ASN A 180 -16.80 -8.42 10.57
CA ASN A 180 -17.85 -7.55 10.05
C ASN A 180 -18.87 -7.14 11.14
N ILE A 181 -19.25 -8.06 12.04
CA ILE A 181 -20.12 -7.77 13.19
C ILE A 181 -19.45 -6.76 14.12
N ILE A 182 -18.17 -6.95 14.48
CA ILE A 182 -17.43 -6.04 15.37
C ILE A 182 -17.40 -4.62 14.80
N ASN A 183 -17.06 -4.48 13.53
CA ASN A 183 -16.98 -3.17 12.88
C ASN A 183 -18.33 -2.49 12.79
N ALA A 184 -19.36 -3.23 12.37
CA ALA A 184 -20.71 -2.70 12.24
C ALA A 184 -21.30 -2.28 13.59
N ALA A 185 -21.04 -3.06 14.65
CA ALA A 185 -21.50 -2.75 16.00
C ALA A 185 -20.76 -1.56 16.61
N THR A 186 -19.44 -1.48 16.43
CA THR A 186 -18.62 -0.32 16.85
C THR A 186 -19.10 0.95 16.14
N ASP A 187 -19.29 0.90 14.82
CA ASP A 187 -19.81 2.02 14.03
C ASP A 187 -21.21 2.46 14.48
N LEU A 188 -22.08 1.52 14.86
CA LEU A 188 -23.43 1.83 15.37
C LEU A 188 -23.41 2.45 16.77
N LYS A 189 -22.60 1.89 17.67
CA LYS A 189 -22.42 2.38 19.05
C LYS A 189 -21.89 3.82 19.05
N GLU A 190 -20.91 4.14 18.21
CA GLU A 190 -20.35 5.49 18.09
C GLU A 190 -21.31 6.51 17.46
N LYS A 191 -22.19 6.10 16.53
CA LYS A 191 -22.97 7.03 15.70
C LYS A 191 -24.43 7.20 16.10
N LYS A 192 -25.10 6.13 16.57
CA LYS A 192 -26.55 6.12 16.83
C LYS A 192 -26.94 5.63 18.21
N GLY A 193 -25.99 5.04 18.95
CA GLY A 193 -26.29 4.23 20.13
C GLY A 193 -26.81 2.86 19.70
N LEU A 194 -26.33 1.83 20.37
CA LEU A 194 -26.73 0.45 20.14
C LEU A 194 -27.88 0.11 21.12
N SER A 195 -28.94 -0.53 20.65
CA SER A 195 -29.97 -1.02 21.57
C SER A 195 -29.39 -2.09 22.51
N LYS A 196 -29.83 -2.08 23.78
CA LYS A 196 -29.37 -3.06 24.78
C LYS A 196 -29.62 -4.50 24.35
N ASP A 197 -30.74 -4.76 23.69
CA ASP A 197 -31.08 -6.09 23.16
C ASP A 197 -30.02 -6.60 22.17
N LEU A 198 -29.52 -5.70 21.32
CA LEU A 198 -28.50 -6.02 20.32
C LEU A 198 -27.11 -6.17 20.95
N GLU A 199 -26.78 -5.36 21.97
CA GLU A 199 -25.57 -5.54 22.77
C GLU A 199 -25.54 -6.91 23.45
N ASP A 200 -26.68 -7.36 23.98
CA ASP A 200 -26.78 -8.65 24.65
C ASP A 200 -26.73 -9.82 23.65
N GLU A 201 -27.31 -9.67 22.46
CA GLU A 201 -27.13 -10.65 21.36
C GLU A 201 -25.66 -10.79 20.94
N ILE A 202 -24.92 -9.67 20.85
CA ILE A 202 -23.50 -9.70 20.44
C ILE A 202 -22.61 -10.27 21.56
N LYS A 203 -22.94 -10.00 22.83
CA LYS A 203 -22.26 -10.63 23.97
C LYS A 203 -22.47 -12.14 24.02
N LYS A 204 -23.65 -12.65 23.63
CA LYS A 204 -23.94 -14.09 23.58
C LYS A 204 -23.04 -14.84 22.60
N ILE A 205 -22.66 -14.21 21.48
CA ILE A 205 -21.70 -14.76 20.52
C ILE A 205 -20.22 -14.48 20.90
N GLY A 206 -19.95 -14.04 22.14
CA GLY A 206 -18.60 -13.90 22.68
C GLY A 206 -17.82 -12.68 22.15
N ILE A 207 -18.51 -11.66 21.62
CA ILE A 207 -17.89 -10.43 21.14
C ILE A 207 -18.05 -9.32 22.20
N LYS A 208 -16.95 -8.64 22.53
CA LYS A 208 -16.94 -7.47 23.43
C LYS A 208 -16.78 -6.19 22.59
N ILE A 209 -17.68 -5.23 22.77
CA ILE A 209 -17.79 -3.95 22.03
C ILE A 209 -17.86 -2.79 23.02
#